data_AF-A0AAP3DLF4-F1
#
_entry.id   AF-A0AAP3DLF4-F1
#
_cell.length_a   1.000
_cell.length_b   1.000
_cell.length_c   1.000
_cell.angle_alpha   90.00
_cell.angle_beta   90.00
_cell.angle_gamma   90.00
#
_symmetry.space_group_name_H-M   'P 1'
#
loop_
_entity.id
_entity.type
_entity.pdbx_description
1 polymer ?
#
loop_
_entity_poly.entity_id
_entity_poly.type
_entity_poly.pdbx_seq_one_letter_code
_entity_poly.pdbx_strand_id
1 'polypeptide(L)' 'MRQFNVFVEHEDSWKLFGTFKAEDGETALKLARSSKIELLNMFEEEELPFVNLEYMEVPYR' A
#
# COMPACT_ATOMS: atom_id res chain seq x y z
N MET A 1 -17.53 -4.90 4.28
CA MET A 1 -16.20 -4.75 3.66
C MET A 1 -16.16 -3.42 2.94
N ARG A 2 -15.10 -2.65 3.15
CA ARG A 2 -14.85 -1.32 2.56
C ARG A 2 -13.65 -1.40 1.62
N GLN A 3 -13.49 -0.39 0.79
CA GLN A 3 -12.41 -0.32 -0.19
C GLN A 3 -11.47 0.82 0.17
N PHE A 4 -10.16 0.54 0.15
CA PHE A 4 -9.12 1.47 0.53
C PHE A 4 -8.07 1.54 -0.56
N ASN A 5 -7.82 2.75 -1.06
CA ASN A 5 -6.64 3.01 -1.87
C ASN A 5 -5.45 3.17 -0.93
N VAL A 6 -4.41 2.37 -1.14
CA VAL A 6 -3.14 2.50 -0.42
C VAL A 6 -2.17 3.25 -1.33
N PHE A 7 -1.44 4.19 -0.76
CA PHE A 7 -0.44 5.00 -1.43
C PHE A 7 0.93 4.72 -0.85
N VAL A 8 1.94 4.89 -1.69
CA VAL A 8 3.34 4.64 -1.41
C VAL A 8 4.12 5.91 -1.67
N GLU A 9 4.93 6.34 -0.71
CA GLU A 9 5.84 7.46 -0.92
C GLU A 9 7.00 7.04 -1.82
N HIS A 10 7.26 7.81 -2.88
CA HIS A 10 8.33 7.60 -3.84
C HIS A 10 8.77 8.94 -4.46
N GLU A 11 10.05 9.28 -4.35
CA GLU A 11 10.63 10.51 -4.91
C GLU A 11 9.80 11.77 -4.56
N ASP A 12 9.55 11.97 -3.26
CA ASP A 12 8.78 13.12 -2.74
C ASP A 12 7.31 13.20 -3.22
N SER A 13 6.75 12.09 -3.72
CA SER A 13 5.38 12.00 -4.21
C SER A 13 4.65 10.77 -3.69
N TRP A 14 3.33 10.88 -3.53
CA TRP A 14 2.47 9.75 -3.19
C TRP A 14 1.93 9.08 -4.45
N LYS A 15 2.33 7.84 -4.69
CA LYS A 15 1.85 7.04 -5.83
C LYS A 15 0.82 6.02 -5.35
N LEU A 16 -0.23 5.78 -6.14
CA LEU A 16 -1.20 4.74 -5.82
C LEU A 16 -0.51 3.37 -5.89
N PHE A 17 -0.42 2.70 -4.74
CA PHE A 17 0.13 1.36 -4.62
C PHE A 17 -0.87 0.30 -5.09
N GLY A 18 -2.12 0.45 -4.70
CA GLY A 18 -3.18 -0.47 -5.06
C GLY A 18 -4.44 -0.23 -4.25
N THR A 19 -5.46 -1.02 -4.55
CA THR A 19 -6.77 -0.90 -3.91
C THR A 19 -7.13 -2.19 -3.20
N PHE A 20 -7.38 -2.12 -1.90
CA PHE A 20 -7.57 -3.26 -1.02
C PHE A 20 -8.96 -3.25 -0.43
N LYS A 21 -9.59 -4.43 -0.37
CA LYS A 21 -10.84 -4.63 0.36
C LYS A 21 -10.51 -5.10 1.77
N ALA A 22 -10.92 -4.34 2.77
CA ALA A 22 -10.63 -4.62 4.17
C ALA A 22 -11.79 -4.20 5.07
N GLU A 23 -11.71 -4.57 6.35
CA GLU A 23 -12.66 -4.12 7.37
C GLU A 23 -12.40 -2.67 7.78
N ASP A 24 -11.12 -2.29 7.87
CA ASP A 24 -10.63 -0.95 8.20
C ASP A 24 -9.32 -0.64 7.45
N GLY A 25 -8.86 0.61 7.59
CA GLY A 25 -7.66 1.10 6.92
C GLY A 25 -6.35 0.45 7.43
N GLU A 26 -6.26 0.12 8.71
CA GLU A 26 -5.08 -0.58 9.25
C GLU A 26 -4.93 -1.98 8.65
N THR A 27 -6.04 -2.68 8.47
CA THR A 27 -6.09 -3.98 7.80
C THR A 27 -5.75 -3.85 6.33
N ALA A 28 -6.21 -2.79 5.65
CA ALA A 28 -5.79 -2.50 4.28
C ALA A 28 -4.27 -2.26 4.16
N LEU A 29 -3.67 -1.54 5.10
CA LEU A 29 -2.21 -1.35 5.17
C LEU A 29 -1.47 -2.67 5.43
N LYS A 30 -1.98 -3.53 6.34
CA LYS A 30 -1.40 -4.85 6.59
C LYS A 30 -1.44 -5.71 5.33
N LEU A 31 -2.57 -5.74 4.62
CA LEU A 31 -2.70 -6.46 3.35
C LEU A 31 -1.73 -5.92 2.30
N ALA A 32 -1.63 -4.59 2.15
CA ALA A 32 -0.69 -3.97 1.23
C ALA A 32 0.78 -4.30 1.56
N ARG A 33 1.15 -4.32 2.85
CA ARG A 33 2.48 -4.73 3.32
C ARG A 33 2.74 -6.21 3.08
N SER A 34 1.75 -7.08 3.25
CA SER A 34 1.88 -8.51 2.93
C SER A 34 2.04 -8.74 1.42
N SER A 35 1.34 -7.98 0.58
CA SER A 35 1.56 -7.98 -0.88
C SER A 35 2.94 -7.43 -1.28
N LYS A 36 3.58 -6.64 -0.42
CA LYS A 36 4.96 -6.12 -0.65
C LYS A 36 6.02 -7.22 -0.63
N ILE A 37 5.76 -8.39 -0.03
CA ILE A 37 6.67 -9.55 -0.09
C ILE A 37 6.87 -10.01 -1.56
N GLU A 38 5.87 -9.84 -2.43
CA GLU A 38 6.02 -10.13 -3.86
C GLU A 38 6.79 -9.03 -4.62
N LEU A 39 6.75 -7.78 -4.15
CA LEU A 39 7.49 -6.65 -4.75
C LEU A 39 8.97 -6.66 -4.40
N LEU A 40 9.35 -7.13 -3.21
CA LEU A 40 10.76 -7.27 -2.80
C LEU A 40 11.54 -8.25 -3.69
N ASN A 41 10.88 -9.20 -4.35
CA ASN A 41 11.51 -10.07 -5.34
C ASN A 41 11.75 -9.40 -6.71
N MET A 42 11.21 -8.20 -6.94
CA MET A 42 11.34 -7.46 -8.21
C MET A 42 12.28 -6.25 -8.13
N PHE A 43 12.61 -5.78 -6.93
CA PHE A 43 13.53 -4.67 -6.71
C PHE A 43 14.75 -5.21 -5.97
N GLU A 44 15.92 -5.16 -6.61
CA GLU A 44 17.19 -5.54 -5.99
C GLU A 44 17.38 -4.78 -4.66
N GLU A 45 17.72 -5.52 -3.61
CA GLU A 45 17.46 -5.32 -2.18
C GLU A 45 17.94 -4.03 -1.49
N GLU A 46 18.44 -2.98 -2.14
CA GLU A 46 19.18 -1.93 -1.42
C GLU A 46 18.42 -0.66 -1.00
N GLU A 47 17.14 -0.45 -1.37
CA GLU A 47 16.45 0.81 -1.04
C GLU A 47 15.00 0.69 -0.53
N LEU A 48 14.68 -0.24 0.38
CA LEU A 48 13.37 -0.17 1.05
C LEU A 48 13.37 -0.24 2.58
N PRO A 49 14.08 0.65 3.30
CA PRO A 49 13.93 0.75 4.74
C PRO A 49 12.80 1.69 5.23
N PHE A 50 12.25 2.62 4.42
CA PHE A 50 11.30 3.64 4.94
C PHE A 50 10.20 4.10 3.98
N VAL A 51 9.56 3.18 3.28
CA VAL A 51 8.41 3.57 2.46
C VAL A 51 7.20 3.85 3.34
N ASN A 52 6.87 5.14 3.49
CA ASN A 52 5.62 5.55 4.13
C ASN A 52 4.43 5.05 3.29
N LEU A 53 3.44 4.47 3.97
CA LEU A 53 2.20 4.01 3.37
C LEU A 53 1.04 4.76 4.01
N GLU A 54 0.17 5.31 3.17
CA GLU A 54 -1.07 5.95 3.58
C GLU A 54 -2.26 5.29 2.91
N TYR A 55 -3.45 5.42 3.51
CA TYR A 55 -4.68 4.88 2.95
C TYR A 55 -5.77 5.94 2.85
N MET A 56 -6.65 5.77 1.86
CA MET A 56 -7.86 6.57 1.70
C MET A 56 -9.04 5.62 1.49
N GLU A 57 -10.06 5.72 2.35
CA GLU A 57 -11.34 5.01 2.14
C GLU A 57 -12.02 5.59 0.89
N VAL A 58 -12.46 4.71 0.00
CA VAL A 58 -13.17 5.11 -1.23
C VAL A 58 -14.58 4.50 -1.27
N PRO A 59 -15.59 5.26 -1.75
CA PRO A 59 -16.94 4.75 -1.87
C PRO A 59 -16.98 3.58 -2.87
N TYR A 60 -17.68 2.51 -2.48
CA TYR A 60 -17.98 1.37 -3.36
C TYR A 60 -18.85 1.86 -4.52
N ARG A 61 -18.35 1.75 -5.76
CA ARG A 61 -19.14 1.91 -6.99
C ARG A 61 -19.39 0.55 -7.63
#